data_AF-A0ABD1EHN9-F1
#
_entry.id   AF-A0ABD1EHN9-F1
#
_cell.length_a   1.000
_cell.length_b   1.000
_cell.length_c   1.000
_cell.angle_alpha   90.00
_cell.angle_beta   90.00
_cell.angle_gamma   90.00
#
_symmetry.space_group_name_H-M   'P 1'
#
loop_
_entity.id
_entity.type
_entity.pdbx_description
1 polymer ?
#
loop_
_entity_poly.entity_id
_entity_poly.type
_entity_poly.pdbx_seq_one_letter_code
_entity_poly.pdbx_strand_id
1 'polypeptide(L)'
;MEWPSKNIPQGGILHPPRAQYNPETHKFLNLLMEECKLSMAQRKKLNYHLRNGEPLPCSHKVYNRNSKLPPVTIRPGSSKRRSRSDIISSGAYERELFRPNYPVVDREREKEKLANKMAYNKDIKVTKERVLKKFEQEPVKVELNRFDQLLEEINERKQWLKEMEDLGHSEKYRLIIEQQIQNKMREMQNLTTTE
;
A
#
# COMPACT_ATOMS: atom_id res chain seq x y z
N MET A 1 34.55 -47.44 -0.41
CA MET A 1 34.01 -46.12 -0.03
C MET A 1 33.38 -46.29 1.34
N GLU A 2 34.13 -45.99 2.40
CA GLU A 2 33.66 -46.15 3.78
C GLU A 2 32.60 -45.09 4.09
N TRP A 3 31.42 -45.52 4.53
CA TRP A 3 30.32 -44.69 4.99
C TRP A 3 29.95 -45.15 6.40
N PRO A 4 29.68 -44.26 7.39
CA PRO A 4 29.64 -42.80 7.29
C PRO A 4 31.02 -42.22 6.95
N SER A 5 31.05 -41.08 6.27
CA SER A 5 32.33 -40.41 6.01
C SER A 5 32.97 -40.03 7.34
N LYS A 6 34.31 -40.17 7.43
CA LYS A 6 35.11 -39.77 8.60
C LYS A 6 34.90 -38.30 8.99
N ASN A 7 34.40 -37.49 8.06
CA ASN A 7 34.16 -36.06 8.21
C ASN A 7 32.80 -35.73 8.86
N ILE A 8 31.91 -36.70 9.09
CA ILE A 8 30.64 -36.47 9.78
C ILE A 8 30.85 -36.74 11.28
N PRO A 9 30.66 -35.75 12.17
CA PRO A 9 30.77 -35.96 13.60
C PRO A 9 29.73 -37.00 14.04
N GLN A 10 30.20 -38.08 14.66
CA GLN A 10 29.33 -39.10 15.23
C GLN A 10 28.99 -38.70 16.68
N GLY A 11 27.72 -38.35 16.91
CA GLY A 11 27.21 -37.99 18.24
C GLY A 11 26.95 -36.49 18.42
N GLY A 12 26.19 -36.16 19.47
CA GLY A 12 25.75 -34.81 19.82
C GLY A 12 24.23 -34.69 19.88
N ILE A 13 23.73 -33.53 20.30
CA ILE A 13 22.28 -33.24 20.47
C ILE A 13 21.50 -33.48 19.16
N LEU A 14 22.16 -33.30 18.01
CA LEU A 14 21.57 -33.46 16.67
C LEU A 14 21.80 -34.86 16.06
N HIS A 15 22.50 -35.76 16.74
CA HIS A 15 22.83 -37.11 16.27
C HIS A 15 22.64 -38.14 17.40
N PRO A 16 21.40 -38.59 17.68
CA PRO A 16 21.15 -39.60 18.71
C PRO A 16 21.79 -40.95 18.35
N PRO A 17 22.06 -41.81 19.36
CA PRO A 17 22.58 -43.15 19.12
C PRO A 17 21.59 -43.94 18.25
N ARG A 18 22.11 -44.58 17.20
CA ARG A 18 21.33 -45.37 16.24
C ARG A 18 21.37 -46.84 16.64
N ALA A 19 20.27 -47.57 16.44
CA ALA A 19 20.24 -49.01 16.64
C ALA A 19 21.20 -49.68 15.65
N GLN A 20 22.17 -50.45 16.16
CA GLN A 20 23.07 -51.25 15.34
C GLN A 20 22.55 -52.69 15.30
N TYR A 21 22.40 -53.23 14.10
CA TYR A 21 22.02 -54.62 13.89
C TYR A 21 23.26 -55.52 14.03
N ASN A 22 23.09 -56.71 14.63
CA ASN A 22 24.17 -57.69 14.76
C ASN A 22 24.70 -58.10 13.35
N PRO A 23 26.01 -58.28 13.14
CA PRO A 23 26.57 -58.74 11.85
C PRO A 23 25.87 -59.99 11.29
N GLU A 24 25.44 -60.94 12.14
CA GLU A 24 24.69 -62.11 11.71
C GLU A 24 23.32 -61.74 11.11
N THR A 25 22.61 -60.81 11.74
CA THR A 25 21.32 -60.31 11.23
C THR A 25 21.47 -59.55 9.92
N HIS A 26 22.58 -58.82 9.74
CA HIS A 26 22.87 -58.14 8.47
C HIS A 26 23.10 -59.14 7.33
N LYS A 27 23.84 -60.23 7.60
CA LYS A 27 24.04 -61.32 6.63
C LYS A 27 22.73 -61.99 6.26
N PHE A 28 21.89 -62.30 7.25
CA PHE A 28 20.56 -62.88 7.03
C PHE A 28 19.66 -61.99 6.18
N LEU A 29 19.59 -60.68 6.47
CA LEU A 29 18.78 -59.74 5.69
C LEU A 29 19.28 -59.59 4.24
N ASN A 30 20.59 -59.65 4.01
CA ASN A 30 21.14 -59.64 2.66
C ASN A 30 20.70 -60.86 1.85
N LEU A 31 20.77 -62.05 2.45
CA LEU A 31 20.27 -63.30 1.83
C LEU A 31 18.78 -63.18 1.49
N LEU A 32 17.97 -62.68 2.42
CA LEU A 32 16.54 -62.46 2.20
C LEU A 32 16.29 -61.50 1.02
N MET A 33 17.03 -60.39 0.95
CA MET A 33 16.93 -59.45 -0.18
C MET A 33 17.28 -60.09 -1.52
N GLU A 34 18.28 -60.99 -1.55
CA GLU A 34 18.69 -61.76 -2.72
C GLU A 34 17.60 -62.74 -3.16
N GLU A 35 17.09 -63.56 -2.23
CA GLU A 35 16.04 -64.54 -2.48
C GLU A 35 14.72 -63.91 -2.93
N CYS A 36 14.32 -62.79 -2.31
CA CYS A 36 13.10 -62.07 -2.68
C CYS A 36 13.17 -61.30 -4.01
N LYS A 37 14.30 -61.37 -4.75
CA LYS A 37 14.51 -60.69 -6.05
C LYS A 37 14.09 -59.21 -6.05
N LEU A 38 14.38 -58.49 -4.96
CA LEU A 38 13.99 -57.08 -4.82
C LEU A 38 14.61 -56.20 -5.92
N SER A 39 13.86 -55.20 -6.37
CA SER A 39 14.35 -54.15 -7.28
C SER A 39 15.51 -53.37 -6.65
N MET A 40 16.44 -52.85 -7.46
CA MET A 40 17.55 -52.03 -6.98
C MET A 40 17.09 -50.85 -6.12
N ALA A 41 15.93 -50.25 -6.44
CA ALA A 41 15.36 -49.17 -5.63
C ALA A 41 14.91 -49.66 -4.23
N GLN A 42 14.30 -50.84 -4.15
CA GLN A 42 13.88 -51.45 -2.89
C GLN A 42 15.08 -51.85 -2.04
N ARG A 43 16.11 -52.44 -2.65
CA ARG A 43 17.39 -52.77 -1.98
C ARG A 43 18.08 -51.53 -1.43
N LYS A 44 18.16 -50.45 -2.22
CA LYS A 44 18.74 -49.17 -1.75
C LYS A 44 17.96 -48.61 -0.57
N LYS A 45 16.62 -48.65 -0.62
CA LYS A 45 15.76 -48.21 0.48
C LYS A 45 15.98 -49.04 1.75
N LEU A 46 16.00 -50.37 1.65
CA LEU A 46 16.23 -51.25 2.80
C LEU A 46 17.61 -51.02 3.42
N ASN A 47 18.66 -50.99 2.60
CA ASN A 47 20.02 -50.72 3.06
C ASN A 47 20.16 -49.37 3.75
N TYR A 48 19.40 -48.35 3.32
CA TYR A 48 19.39 -47.05 4.00
C TYR A 48 18.84 -47.14 5.42
N HIS A 49 17.72 -47.84 5.64
CA HIS A 49 17.12 -48.00 6.97
C HIS A 49 18.04 -48.82 7.89
N LEU A 50 18.63 -49.89 7.36
CA LEU A 50 19.60 -50.72 8.11
C LEU A 50 20.85 -49.94 8.53
N ARG A 51 21.35 -49.05 7.67
CA ARG A 51 22.50 -48.19 7.97
C ARG A 51 22.19 -47.05 8.95
N ASN A 52 20.95 -46.55 8.96
CA ASN A 52 20.52 -45.49 9.86
C ASN A 52 19.99 -46.00 11.21
N GLY A 53 19.82 -47.31 11.37
CA GLY A 53 19.18 -47.88 12.56
C GLY A 53 17.70 -47.51 12.64
N GLU A 54 17.07 -47.20 11.51
CA GLU A 54 15.64 -46.92 11.41
C GLU A 54 14.86 -48.24 11.32
N PRO A 55 13.59 -48.26 11.77
CA PRO A 55 12.74 -49.43 11.60
C PRO A 55 12.53 -49.75 10.12
N LEU A 56 12.45 -51.04 9.78
CA LEU A 56 12.21 -51.46 8.40
C LEU A 56 10.89 -50.87 7.86
N PRO A 57 10.81 -50.52 6.56
CA PRO A 57 9.60 -49.95 5.99
C PRO A 57 8.45 -50.95 6.12
N CYS A 58 7.44 -50.62 6.93
CA CYS A 58 6.27 -51.46 7.11
C CYS A 58 5.46 -51.47 5.81
N SER A 59 5.11 -52.68 5.32
CA SER A 59 4.26 -52.87 4.15
C SER A 59 2.82 -52.38 4.36
N HIS A 60 2.44 -52.10 5.61
CA HIS A 60 1.19 -51.41 5.91
C HIS A 60 1.28 -49.99 5.36
N LYS A 61 0.86 -49.84 4.10
CA LYS A 61 0.23 -48.62 3.65
C LYS A 61 -0.91 -48.39 4.64
N VAL A 62 -0.66 -47.60 5.66
CA VAL A 62 -1.72 -46.88 6.35
C VAL A 62 -2.22 -45.93 5.27
N TYR A 63 -3.12 -46.44 4.43
CA TYR A 63 -3.99 -45.60 3.64
C TYR A 63 -4.71 -44.79 4.70
N ASN A 64 -4.21 -43.58 4.92
CA ASN A 64 -4.90 -42.64 5.77
C ASN A 64 -6.19 -42.35 5.00
N ARG A 65 -7.25 -43.13 5.28
CA ARG A 65 -8.55 -43.02 4.60
C ARG A 65 -9.18 -41.63 4.83
N ASN A 66 -8.53 -40.80 5.65
CA ASN A 66 -8.94 -39.45 6.02
C ASN A 66 -8.10 -38.34 5.37
N SER A 67 -7.13 -38.62 4.47
CA SER A 67 -6.62 -37.55 3.62
C SER A 67 -7.70 -37.26 2.58
N LYS A 68 -8.53 -36.25 2.85
CA LYS A 68 -9.39 -35.61 1.86
C LYS A 68 -8.48 -35.17 0.71
N LEU A 69 -8.35 -36.02 -0.31
CA LEU A 69 -7.74 -35.59 -1.57
C LEU A 69 -8.62 -34.44 -2.05
N PRO A 70 -8.04 -33.27 -2.37
CA PRO A 70 -8.85 -32.18 -2.89
C PRO A 70 -9.61 -32.70 -4.13
N PRO A 71 -10.91 -32.38 -4.28
CA PRO A 71 -11.77 -32.96 -5.32
C PRO A 71 -11.32 -32.63 -6.74
N VAL A 72 -10.32 -31.77 -6.92
CA VAL A 72 -9.72 -31.46 -8.22
C VAL A 72 -8.20 -31.39 -8.06
N THR A 73 -7.51 -32.48 -8.38
CA THR A 73 -6.08 -32.42 -8.72
C THR A 73 -6.00 -31.87 -10.14
N ILE A 74 -5.91 -30.54 -10.28
CA ILE A 74 -5.52 -29.93 -11.55
C ILE A 74 -4.16 -30.54 -11.90
N ARG A 75 -4.09 -31.31 -13.00
CA ARG A 75 -2.84 -31.91 -13.46
C ARG A 75 -1.82 -30.77 -13.64
N PRO A 76 -0.66 -30.79 -12.96
CA PRO A 76 0.41 -29.83 -13.20
C PRO A 76 0.89 -30.05 -14.65
N GLY A 77 0.37 -29.26 -15.59
CA GLY A 77 0.55 -29.46 -17.04
C GLY A 77 -0.64 -29.07 -17.91
N SER A 78 -1.85 -28.91 -17.35
CA SER A 78 -2.94 -28.26 -18.08
C SER A 78 -2.77 -26.74 -17.95
N SER A 79 -2.06 -26.12 -18.91
CA SER A 79 -2.04 -24.67 -19.03
C SER A 79 -3.42 -24.21 -19.53
N LYS A 80 -4.42 -24.14 -18.65
CA LYS A 80 -5.65 -23.43 -18.99
C LYS A 80 -5.30 -21.96 -19.09
N ARG A 81 -5.31 -21.43 -20.31
CA ARG A 81 -5.13 -19.99 -20.56
C ARG A 81 -6.25 -19.27 -19.83
N ARG A 82 -5.89 -18.29 -18.99
CA ARG A 82 -6.87 -17.41 -18.32
C ARG A 82 -7.62 -16.62 -19.38
N SER A 83 -8.91 -16.36 -19.16
CA SER A 83 -9.67 -15.50 -20.06
C SER A 83 -9.18 -14.05 -19.92
N ARG A 84 -9.44 -13.19 -20.91
CA ARG A 84 -9.05 -11.77 -20.85
C ARG A 84 -9.63 -11.07 -19.62
N SER A 85 -10.88 -11.36 -19.26
CA SER A 85 -11.52 -10.82 -18.05
C SER A 85 -10.82 -11.26 -16.77
N ASP A 86 -10.35 -12.52 -16.70
CA ASP A 86 -9.61 -13.03 -15.53
C ASP A 86 -8.24 -12.37 -15.40
N ILE A 87 -7.58 -12.07 -16.52
CA ILE A 87 -6.27 -11.39 -16.51
C ILE A 87 -6.44 -9.94 -16.06
N ILE A 88 -7.45 -9.24 -16.60
CA ILE A 88 -7.73 -7.84 -16.21
C ILE A 88 -8.13 -7.76 -14.73
N SER A 89 -9.06 -8.61 -14.27
CA SER A 89 -9.49 -8.63 -12.87
C SER A 89 -8.38 -9.00 -11.89
N SER A 90 -7.38 -9.79 -12.33
CA SER A 90 -6.22 -10.11 -11.50
C SER A 90 -5.26 -8.92 -11.27
N GLY A 91 -5.48 -7.77 -11.92
CA GLY A 91 -4.60 -6.60 -11.80
C GLY A 91 -3.24 -6.80 -12.49
N ALA A 92 -3.08 -7.82 -13.35
CA ALA A 92 -1.79 -8.16 -13.96
C ALA A 92 -1.21 -7.05 -14.87
N TYR A 93 -2.07 -6.13 -15.33
CA TYR A 93 -1.67 -4.96 -16.13
C TYR A 93 -1.44 -3.71 -15.29
N GLU A 94 -1.78 -3.73 -14.00
CA GLU A 94 -1.56 -2.60 -13.11
C GLU A 94 -0.07 -2.51 -12.77
N ARG A 95 0.48 -1.29 -12.83
CA ARG A 95 1.87 -1.05 -12.49
C ARG A 95 2.03 -1.13 -10.97
N GLU A 96 3.02 -1.88 -10.50
CA GLU A 96 3.31 -1.96 -9.07
C GLU A 96 3.57 -0.55 -8.51
N LEU A 97 2.79 -0.19 -7.49
CA LEU A 97 2.98 1.06 -6.76
C LEU A 97 4.19 0.91 -5.85
N PHE A 98 5.04 1.94 -5.83
CA PHE A 98 6.17 1.99 -4.91
C PHE A 98 5.67 1.88 -3.46
N ARG A 99 6.17 0.87 -2.74
CA ARG A 99 5.96 0.70 -1.31
C ARG A 99 7.32 0.75 -0.62
N PRO A 100 7.53 1.65 0.36
CA PRO A 100 8.76 1.66 1.14
C PRO A 100 9.01 0.31 1.81
N ASN A 101 10.25 -0.16 1.78
CA ASN A 101 10.68 -1.37 2.53
C ASN A 101 10.85 -1.13 4.03
N TYR A 102 10.70 0.11 4.48
CA TYR A 102 10.71 0.48 5.89
C TYR A 102 9.28 0.74 6.37
N PRO A 103 8.99 0.48 7.66
CA PRO A 103 7.70 0.82 8.23
C PRO A 103 7.47 2.32 8.11
N VAL A 104 6.35 2.71 7.49
CA VAL A 104 5.95 4.12 7.42
C VAL A 104 5.55 4.55 8.81
N VAL A 105 6.42 5.32 9.47
CA VAL A 105 6.12 5.90 10.77
C VAL A 105 5.21 7.11 10.56
N ASP A 106 4.15 7.19 11.35
CA ASP A 106 3.29 8.36 11.37
C ASP A 106 4.07 9.56 11.91
N ARG A 107 4.51 10.43 11.00
CA ARG A 107 5.31 11.63 11.30
C ARG A 107 4.59 12.54 12.28
N GLU A 108 3.27 12.58 12.26
CA GLU A 108 2.51 13.46 13.14
C GLU A 108 2.52 12.93 14.57
N ARG A 109 2.42 11.61 14.73
CA ARG A 109 2.58 10.94 16.02
C ARG A 109 4.00 11.10 16.59
N GLU A 110 5.03 11.05 15.75
CA GLU A 110 6.41 11.30 16.21
C GLU A 110 6.67 12.73 16.63
N LYS A 111 6.13 13.71 15.89
CA LYS A 111 6.17 15.12 16.31
C LYS A 111 5.49 15.32 17.65
N GLU A 112 4.30 14.73 17.83
CA GLU A 112 3.57 14.82 19.09
C GLU A 112 4.39 14.20 20.23
N LYS A 113 4.93 12.99 20.02
CA LYS A 113 5.80 12.31 20.98
C LYS A 113 7.01 13.17 21.37
N LEU A 114 7.69 13.77 20.38
CA LEU A 114 8.83 14.65 20.62
C LEU A 114 8.42 15.90 21.40
N ALA A 115 7.32 16.55 21.03
CA ALA A 115 6.82 17.72 21.74
C ALA A 115 6.49 17.40 23.21
N ASN A 116 5.84 16.28 23.46
CA ASN A 116 5.52 15.85 24.83
C ASN A 116 6.78 15.51 25.63
N LYS A 117 7.77 14.87 24.99
CA LYS A 117 9.06 14.59 25.61
C LYS A 117 9.83 15.87 25.94
N MET A 118 9.81 16.88 25.07
CA MET A 118 10.46 18.17 25.33
C MET A 118 9.77 18.97 26.44
N ALA A 119 8.44 18.95 26.49
CA ALA A 119 7.67 19.71 27.47
C ALA A 119 7.61 19.04 28.85
N TYR A 120 7.37 17.72 28.88
CA TYR A 120 7.05 16.97 30.10
C TYR A 120 8.08 15.90 30.46
N ASN A 121 9.14 15.71 29.65
CA ASN A 121 10.09 14.60 29.76
C ASN A 121 9.44 13.20 29.76
N LYS A 122 8.20 13.10 29.29
CA LYS A 122 7.39 11.87 29.26
C LYS A 122 6.49 11.87 28.03
N ASP A 123 6.22 10.68 27.49
CA ASP A 123 5.34 10.50 26.35
C ASP A 123 3.87 10.46 26.82
N ILE A 124 3.28 11.63 27.06
CA ILE A 124 1.89 11.78 27.52
C ILE A 124 1.02 12.13 26.31
N LYS A 125 -0.10 11.41 26.08
CA LYS A 125 -1.08 11.86 25.07
C LYS A 125 -1.86 13.05 25.61
N VAL A 126 -1.46 14.26 25.22
CA VAL A 126 -2.20 15.47 25.57
C VAL A 126 -3.40 15.58 24.64
N THR A 127 -4.60 15.38 25.17
CA THR A 127 -5.82 15.78 24.47
C THR A 127 -5.79 17.29 24.32
N LYS A 128 -5.50 17.77 23.11
CA LYS A 128 -5.56 19.20 22.78
C LYS A 128 -7.00 19.66 23.03
N GLU A 129 -7.17 20.62 23.95
CA GLU A 129 -8.46 21.28 24.10
C GLU A 129 -8.84 21.88 22.75
N ARG A 130 -10.09 21.69 22.34
CA ARG A 130 -10.60 22.26 21.09
C ARG A 130 -10.61 23.77 21.27
N VAL A 131 -9.59 24.43 20.74
CA VAL A 131 -9.59 25.88 20.58
C VAL A 131 -10.76 26.19 19.64
N LEU A 132 -11.85 26.69 20.21
CA LEU A 132 -12.96 27.24 19.45
C LEU A 132 -12.38 28.39 18.64
N LYS A 133 -12.05 28.12 17.37
CA LYS A 133 -11.64 29.14 16.43
C LYS A 133 -12.81 30.10 16.34
N LYS A 134 -12.68 31.30 16.92
CA LYS A 134 -13.63 32.39 16.69
C LYS A 134 -13.65 32.57 15.17
N PHE A 135 -14.76 32.20 14.55
CA PHE A 135 -15.02 32.64 13.19
C PHE A 135 -15.03 34.16 13.25
N GLU A 136 -13.97 34.79 12.76
CA GLU A 136 -14.03 36.17 12.35
C GLU A 136 -15.13 36.20 11.29
N GLN A 137 -16.27 36.78 11.65
CA GLN A 137 -17.32 37.04 10.69
C GLN A 137 -16.67 37.91 9.60
N GLU A 138 -16.71 37.45 8.35
CA GLU A 138 -16.36 38.31 7.22
C GLU A 138 -17.11 39.63 7.40
N PRO A 139 -16.45 40.79 7.21
CA PRO A 139 -17.13 42.06 7.36
C PRO A 139 -18.37 42.02 6.49
N VAL A 140 -19.54 42.16 7.11
CA VAL A 140 -20.84 42.18 6.44
C VAL A 140 -20.69 43.18 5.31
N LYS A 141 -20.69 42.70 4.06
CA LYS A 141 -20.71 43.57 2.89
C LYS A 141 -22.00 44.36 3.02
N VAL A 142 -21.88 45.61 3.46
CA VAL A 142 -23.02 46.53 3.48
C VAL A 142 -23.49 46.58 2.04
N GLU A 143 -24.72 46.12 1.80
CA GLU A 143 -25.34 46.20 0.48
C GLU A 143 -25.50 47.69 0.18
N LEU A 144 -24.50 48.28 -0.48
CA LEU A 144 -24.56 49.67 -0.90
C LEU A 144 -25.75 49.82 -1.83
N ASN A 145 -26.56 50.85 -1.61
CA ASN A 145 -27.68 51.18 -2.50
C ASN A 145 -27.15 51.30 -3.93
N ARG A 146 -27.91 50.84 -4.92
CA ARG A 146 -27.51 50.90 -6.35
C ARG A 146 -27.11 52.31 -6.76
N PHE A 147 -27.73 53.33 -6.17
CA PHE A 147 -27.39 54.74 -6.37
C PHE A 147 -25.95 55.08 -5.94
N ASP A 148 -25.53 54.63 -4.75
CA ASP A 148 -24.18 54.88 -4.22
C ASP A 148 -23.12 54.15 -5.05
N GLN A 149 -23.43 52.93 -5.50
CA GLN A 149 -22.56 52.18 -6.42
C GLN A 149 -22.34 52.94 -7.74
N LEU A 150 -23.40 53.51 -8.34
CA LEU A 150 -23.28 54.29 -9.58
C LEU A 150 -22.45 55.56 -9.39
N LEU A 151 -22.53 56.21 -8.22
CA LEU A 151 -21.68 57.36 -7.89
C LEU A 151 -20.20 56.96 -7.80
N GLU A 152 -19.91 55.84 -7.14
CA GLU A 152 -18.55 55.31 -7.03
C GLU A 152 -17.98 54.96 -8.41
N GLU A 153 -18.75 54.26 -9.24
CA GLU A 153 -18.36 53.91 -10.60
C GLU A 153 -18.13 55.15 -11.49
N ILE A 154 -18.93 56.22 -11.34
CA ILE A 154 -18.70 57.48 -12.07
C ILE A 154 -17.40 58.14 -11.62
N ASN A 155 -17.12 58.16 -10.32
CA ASN A 155 -15.88 58.71 -9.78
C ASN A 155 -14.66 57.92 -10.24
N GLU A 156 -14.73 56.59 -10.24
CA GLU A 156 -13.69 55.71 -10.77
C GLU A 156 -13.38 56.06 -12.23
N ARG A 157 -14.41 56.24 -13.07
CA ARG A 157 -14.23 56.60 -14.49
C ARG A 157 -13.60 57.98 -14.68
N LYS A 158 -13.96 58.96 -13.84
CA LYS A 158 -13.33 60.28 -13.84
C LYS A 158 -11.87 60.23 -13.41
N GLN A 159 -11.56 59.46 -12.38
CA GLN A 159 -10.20 59.27 -11.88
C GLN A 159 -9.35 58.56 -12.93
N TRP A 160 -9.86 57.50 -13.53
CA TRP A 160 -9.18 56.78 -14.59
C TRP A 160 -8.89 57.68 -15.81
N LEU A 161 -9.84 58.54 -16.21
CA LEU A 161 -9.60 59.48 -17.31
C LEU A 161 -8.49 60.47 -16.98
N LYS A 162 -8.43 60.94 -15.72
CA LYS A 162 -7.36 61.82 -15.23
C LYS A 162 -6.00 61.11 -15.22
N GLU A 163 -5.95 59.86 -14.78
CA GLU A 163 -4.72 59.04 -14.84
C GLU A 163 -4.25 58.85 -16.28
N MET A 164 -5.17 58.64 -17.23
CA MET A 164 -4.83 58.52 -18.65
C MET A 164 -4.41 59.85 -19.29
N GLU A 165 -4.89 60.98 -18.77
CA GLU A 165 -4.45 62.32 -19.16
C GLU A 165 -3.02 62.59 -18.69
N ASP A 166 -2.70 62.24 -17.45
CA ASP A 166 -1.34 62.32 -16.90
C ASP A 166 -0.35 61.44 -17.68
N LEU A 167 -0.81 60.33 -18.26
CA LEU A 167 -0.05 59.44 -19.14
C LEU A 167 0.00 59.89 -20.62
N GLY A 168 -0.71 60.95 -21.00
CA GLY A 168 -0.74 61.46 -22.38
C GLY A 168 -1.56 60.60 -23.36
N HIS A 169 -2.47 59.77 -22.86
CA HIS A 169 -3.32 58.87 -23.66
C HIS A 169 -4.82 59.21 -23.61
N SER A 170 -5.19 60.37 -23.05
CA SER A 170 -6.59 60.80 -22.88
C SER A 170 -7.40 60.83 -24.18
N GLU A 171 -6.86 61.35 -25.27
CA GLU A 171 -7.58 61.53 -26.55
C GLU A 171 -8.19 60.24 -27.10
N LYS A 172 -7.55 59.07 -26.89
CA LYS A 172 -8.05 57.78 -27.36
C LYS A 172 -9.27 57.29 -26.59
N TYR A 173 -9.37 57.66 -25.32
CA TYR A 173 -10.36 57.09 -24.40
C TYR A 173 -11.41 58.09 -23.93
N ARG A 174 -11.19 59.39 -24.16
CA ARG A 174 -12.06 60.49 -23.74
C ARG A 174 -13.51 60.26 -24.14
N LEU A 175 -13.77 60.05 -25.42
CA LEU A 175 -15.12 59.85 -25.95
C LEU A 175 -15.80 58.58 -25.38
N ILE A 176 -15.03 57.50 -25.20
CA ILE A 176 -15.52 56.22 -24.67
C ILE A 176 -15.91 56.37 -23.19
N ILE A 177 -15.06 57.01 -22.39
CA ILE A 177 -15.31 57.20 -20.96
C ILE A 177 -16.42 58.22 -20.73
N GLU A 178 -16.48 59.30 -21.51
CA GLU A 178 -17.57 60.27 -21.45
C GLU A 178 -18.92 59.60 -21.75
N GLN A 179 -18.98 58.70 -22.75
CA GLN A 179 -20.18 57.91 -23.04
C GLN A 179 -20.55 56.99 -21.86
N GLN A 180 -19.58 56.34 -21.23
CA GLN A 180 -19.83 55.49 -20.06
C GLN A 180 -20.33 56.27 -18.84
N ILE A 181 -19.79 57.47 -18.62
CA ILE A 181 -20.26 58.39 -17.58
C ILE A 181 -21.70 58.82 -17.87
N GLN A 182 -22.00 59.19 -19.12
CA GLN A 182 -23.37 59.56 -19.52
C GLN A 182 -24.37 58.41 -19.36
N ASN A 183 -23.99 57.18 -19.71
CA ASN A 183 -24.84 56.01 -19.51
C ASN A 183 -25.16 55.78 -18.02
N LYS A 184 -24.15 55.89 -17.14
CA LYS A 184 -24.33 55.77 -15.69
C LYS A 184 -25.16 56.91 -15.09
N MET A 185 -25.00 58.14 -15.59
CA MET A 185 -25.84 59.27 -15.18
C MET A 185 -27.30 59.08 -15.60
N ARG A 186 -27.57 58.51 -16.77
CA ARG A 186 -28.95 58.16 -17.19
C ARG A 186 -29.53 57.06 -16.32
N GLU A 187 -28.74 56.03 -15.99
CA GLU A 187 -29.17 54.97 -15.08
C GLU A 187 -29.52 55.53 -13.70
N MET A 188 -28.68 56.42 -13.17
CA MET A 188 -28.92 57.14 -11.92
C MET A 188 -30.22 57.97 -11.97
N GLN A 189 -30.46 58.71 -13.06
CA GLN A 189 -31.69 59.50 -13.25
C GLN A 189 -32.95 58.63 -13.33
N ASN A 190 -32.85 57.47 -13.97
CA ASN A 190 -33.96 56.52 -14.05
C ASN A 190 -34.36 56.03 -12.66
N LEU A 191 -33.38 55.69 -11.81
CA LEU A 191 -33.63 55.27 -10.43
C LEU A 191 -34.33 56.36 -9.60
N THR A 192 -33.95 57.62 -9.77
CA THR A 192 -34.59 58.76 -9.07
C THR A 192 -35.98 59.12 -9.58
N THR A 193 -36.35 58.66 -10.79
CA THR A 193 -37.66 58.95 -11.39
C THR A 193 -38.69 57.85 -11.07
N THR A 194 -38.22 56.64 -10.75
CA THR A 194 -39.07 55.49 -10.45
C THR A 194 -39.47 55.35 -8.99
N GLU A 195 -38.89 56.17 -8.10
CA GLU A 195 -39.29 56.33 -6.69
C GLU A 195 -40.13 57.59 -6.51
#